data_AF-A0AA97M3R8-F1
#
_entry.id   AF-A0AA97M3R8-F1
#
_cell.length_a   1.000
_cell.length_b   1.000
_cell.length_c   1.000
_cell.angle_alpha   90.00
_cell.angle_beta   90.00
_cell.angle_gamma   90.00
#
_symmetry.space_group_name_H-M   'P 1'
#
loop_
_entity.id
_entity.type
_entity.pdbx_description
1 polymer ?
#
loop_
_entity_poly.entity_id
_entity_poly.type
_entity_poly.pdbx_seq_one_letter_code
_entity_poly.pdbx_strand_id
1 'polypeptide(L)'
;MPIRPHYLAAMAATIARASDIAARRSGAPVTVHYESGHRQVIEAATPHRLVRDQGGIVAVEADADTGYSLYAGAACHPILILRSDRGGVEFDIPVRAGSIRVEDALEHSPERAIRHGRG
;
A
#
# COMPACT_ATOMS: atom_id res chain seq x y z
N MET A 1 -38.67 26.62 5.36
CA MET A 1 -37.54 27.03 4.51
C MET A 1 -37.14 25.84 3.64
N PRO A 2 -37.13 25.96 2.30
CA PRO A 2 -36.64 24.88 1.43
C PRO A 2 -35.11 24.88 1.38
N ILE A 3 -34.50 23.71 1.49
CA ILE A 3 -33.05 23.52 1.32
C ILE A 3 -32.73 23.75 -0.16
N ARG A 4 -31.82 24.68 -0.46
CA ARG A 4 -31.45 24.99 -1.85
C ARG A 4 -30.57 23.87 -2.42
N PRO A 5 -30.84 23.35 -3.64
CA PRO A 5 -30.12 22.22 -4.24
C PRO A 5 -28.60 22.39 -4.33
N HIS A 6 -28.11 23.63 -4.42
CA HIS A 6 -26.67 23.89 -4.52
C HIS A 6 -25.89 23.47 -3.26
N TYR A 7 -26.53 23.51 -2.07
CA TYR A 7 -25.88 23.08 -0.83
C TYR A 7 -25.69 21.57 -0.79
N LEU A 8 -26.67 20.81 -1.32
CA LEU A 8 -26.57 19.36 -1.44
C LEU A 8 -25.48 18.95 -2.43
N ALA A 9 -25.40 19.62 -3.58
CA ALA A 9 -24.36 19.35 -4.58
C ALA A 9 -22.95 19.63 -4.05
N ALA A 10 -22.77 20.75 -3.33
CA ALA A 10 -21.48 21.08 -2.71
C ALA A 10 -21.08 20.05 -1.63
N MET A 11 -22.01 19.65 -0.76
CA MET A 11 -21.76 18.63 0.26
C MET A 11 -21.42 17.26 -0.34
N ALA A 12 -22.14 16.83 -1.38
CA ALA A 12 -21.86 15.59 -2.09
C ALA A 12 -20.45 15.60 -2.73
N ALA A 13 -20.05 16.71 -3.34
CA ALA A 13 -18.70 16.88 -3.88
C ALA A 13 -17.62 16.85 -2.79
N THR A 14 -17.88 17.46 -1.62
CA THR A 14 -16.96 17.40 -0.47
C THR A 14 -16.82 15.97 0.07
N ILE A 15 -17.92 15.21 0.18
CA ILE A 15 -17.90 13.82 0.64
C ILE A 15 -17.14 12.94 -0.36
N ALA A 16 -17.44 13.05 -1.65
CA ALA A 16 -16.75 12.30 -2.69
C ALA A 16 -15.24 12.58 -2.68
N ARG A 17 -14.85 13.85 -2.51
CA ARG A 17 -13.44 14.24 -2.38
C ARG A 17 -12.80 13.69 -1.10
N ALA A 18 -13.51 13.68 0.03
CA ALA A 18 -13.00 13.11 1.27
C ALA A 18 -12.79 11.59 1.16
N SER A 19 -13.71 10.88 0.49
CA SER A 19 -13.60 9.45 0.20
C SER A 19 -12.45 9.14 -0.75
N ASP A 20 -12.26 9.92 -1.81
CA ASP A 20 -11.13 9.77 -2.74
C ASP A 20 -9.78 9.99 -2.03
N ILE A 21 -9.69 11.00 -1.15
CA ILE A 21 -8.50 11.24 -0.34
C ILE A 21 -8.28 10.13 0.69
N ALA A 22 -9.33 9.52 1.23
CA ALA A 22 -9.22 8.39 2.16
C ALA A 22 -8.77 7.11 1.44
N ALA A 23 -9.30 6.83 0.24
CA ALA A 23 -8.91 5.70 -0.59
C ALA A 23 -7.47 5.84 -1.12
N ARG A 24 -7.05 7.07 -1.47
CA ARG A 24 -5.65 7.36 -1.81
C ARG A 24 -4.71 7.10 -0.63
N ARG A 25 -5.13 7.50 0.58
CA ARG A 25 -4.36 7.27 1.82
C ARG A 25 -4.27 5.80 2.24
N SER A 26 -5.13 4.91 1.74
CA SER A 26 -5.05 3.47 2.05
C SER A 26 -4.18 2.68 1.09
N GLY A 27 -3.74 3.28 -0.03
CA GLY A 27 -3.16 2.54 -1.14
C GLY A 27 -4.20 1.64 -1.85
N ALA A 28 -3.94 1.24 -3.09
CA ALA A 28 -4.74 0.16 -3.70
C ALA A 28 -4.37 -1.18 -3.03
N PRO A 29 -5.30 -2.14 -2.97
CA PRO A 29 -5.02 -3.42 -2.33
C PRO A 29 -3.92 -4.19 -3.07
N VAL A 30 -3.13 -4.94 -2.29
CA VAL A 30 -2.05 -5.81 -2.79
C VAL A 30 -2.37 -7.26 -2.43
N THR A 31 -2.17 -8.20 -3.35
CA THR A 31 -2.38 -9.63 -3.09
C THR A 31 -1.05 -10.38 -3.06
N VAL A 32 -0.76 -11.05 -1.95
CA VAL A 32 0.44 -11.87 -1.78
C VAL A 32 0.10 -13.33 -2.07
N HIS A 33 0.88 -13.96 -2.94
CA HIS A 33 0.75 -15.37 -3.32
C HIS A 33 1.88 -16.19 -2.71
N TYR A 34 1.53 -17.32 -2.13
CA TYR A 34 2.44 -18.18 -1.38
C TYR A 34 2.72 -19.50 -2.12
N GLU A 35 3.85 -20.14 -1.80
CA GLU A 35 4.19 -21.49 -2.30
C GLU A 35 3.07 -22.52 -2.05
N SER A 36 2.33 -22.39 -0.95
CA SER A 36 1.20 -23.28 -0.64
C SER A 36 -0.02 -23.10 -1.56
N GLY A 37 -0.03 -22.07 -2.40
CA GLY A 37 -1.19 -21.63 -3.16
C GLY A 37 -2.15 -20.72 -2.37
N HIS A 38 -1.86 -20.43 -1.09
CA HIS A 38 -2.61 -19.45 -0.32
C HIS A 38 -2.47 -18.04 -0.91
N ARG A 39 -3.50 -17.21 -0.72
CA ARG A 39 -3.53 -15.81 -1.15
C ARG A 39 -3.96 -14.94 0.02
N GLN A 40 -3.20 -13.88 0.29
CA GLN A 40 -3.51 -12.89 1.31
C GLN A 40 -3.68 -11.52 0.67
N VAL A 41 -4.86 -10.92 0.81
CA VAL A 41 -5.16 -9.56 0.34
C VAL A 41 -4.85 -8.56 1.46
N ILE A 42 -4.16 -7.48 1.10
CA ILE A 42 -3.70 -6.42 2.01
C ILE A 42 -4.31 -5.10 1.55
N GLU A 43 -5.27 -4.59 2.32
CA GLU A 43 -6.00 -3.36 1.99
C GLU A 43 -5.50 -2.13 2.77
N ALA A 44 -4.53 -2.32 3.67
CA ALA A 44 -4.09 -1.29 4.61
C ALA A 44 -2.71 -0.73 4.26
N ALA A 45 -2.59 0.60 4.29
CA ALA A 45 -1.31 1.32 4.21
C ALA A 45 -0.41 1.12 5.45
N THR A 46 -0.91 0.49 6.52
CA THR A 46 -0.09 0.15 7.68
C THR A 46 0.68 -1.15 7.45
N PRO A 47 1.87 -1.30 8.08
CA PRO A 47 2.56 -2.58 8.21
C PRO A 47 1.61 -3.74 8.53
N HIS A 48 1.48 -4.67 7.60
CA HIS A 48 0.65 -5.84 7.75
C HIS A 48 1.52 -7.08 7.94
N ARG A 49 1.14 -7.92 8.91
CA ARG A 49 1.82 -9.20 9.13
C ARG A 49 1.38 -10.20 8.07
N LEU A 50 2.36 -10.88 7.50
CA LEU A 50 2.12 -11.95 6.55
C LEU A 50 1.77 -13.26 7.25
N VAL A 51 0.85 -14.03 6.66
CA VAL A 51 0.48 -15.35 7.19
C VAL A 51 1.70 -16.26 7.23
N ARG A 52 1.90 -16.92 8.37
CA ARG A 52 3.00 -17.86 8.59
C ARG A 52 2.62 -19.25 8.07
N ASP A 53 3.63 -20.11 7.91
CA ASP A 53 3.46 -21.53 7.56
C ASP A 53 2.82 -21.79 6.19
N GLN A 54 2.82 -20.79 5.30
CA GLN A 54 2.37 -20.90 3.91
C GLN A 54 3.53 -21.09 2.91
N GLY A 55 4.76 -21.27 3.41
CA GLY A 55 5.95 -21.23 2.58
C GLY A 55 6.45 -19.80 2.34
N GLY A 56 7.25 -19.64 1.29
CA GLY A 56 7.72 -18.35 0.78
C GLY A 56 6.70 -17.69 -0.12
N ILE A 57 6.93 -16.41 -0.39
CA ILE A 57 6.14 -15.61 -1.33
C ILE A 57 6.68 -15.88 -2.73
N VAL A 58 5.80 -16.25 -3.65
CA VAL A 58 6.14 -16.52 -5.04
C VAL A 58 5.69 -15.41 -5.98
N ALA A 59 4.68 -14.63 -5.57
CA ALA A 59 4.28 -13.44 -6.31
C ALA A 59 3.62 -12.42 -5.39
N VAL A 60 3.66 -11.16 -5.81
CA VAL A 60 2.85 -10.08 -5.27
C VAL A 60 2.15 -9.43 -6.44
N GLU A 61 0.82 -9.47 -6.45
CA GLU A 61 -0.01 -8.77 -7.41
C GLU A 61 -0.39 -7.40 -6.85
N ALA A 62 -0.12 -6.34 -7.62
CA ALA A 62 -0.47 -4.97 -7.29
C ALA A 62 -0.79 -4.21 -8.57
N ASP A 63 -1.67 -3.21 -8.45
CA ASP A 63 -1.96 -2.28 -9.55
C ASP A 63 -0.70 -1.53 -10.00
N ALA A 64 -0.68 -1.08 -11.25
CA ALA A 64 0.48 -0.43 -11.87
C ALA A 64 0.96 0.86 -11.17
N ASP A 65 0.11 1.49 -10.34
CA ASP A 65 0.46 2.68 -9.57
C ASP A 65 0.66 2.39 -8.07
N THR A 66 0.65 1.11 -7.67
CA THR A 66 0.76 0.70 -6.26
C THR A 66 2.14 0.14 -5.97
N GLY A 67 2.84 0.76 -5.02
CA GLY A 67 4.12 0.27 -4.50
C GLY A 67 3.96 -0.50 -3.19
N TYR A 68 4.98 -1.27 -2.83
CA TYR A 68 5.02 -2.00 -1.56
C TYR A 68 6.45 -2.33 -1.12
N SER A 69 6.62 -2.56 0.18
CA SER A 69 7.88 -2.98 0.79
C SER A 69 7.70 -4.28 1.57
N LEU A 70 8.57 -5.27 1.34
CA LEU A 70 8.62 -6.55 2.05
C LEU A 70 9.76 -6.55 3.07
N TYR A 71 9.47 -7.03 4.28
CA TYR A 71 10.43 -7.09 5.39
C TYR A 71 10.56 -8.51 5.93
N ALA A 72 11.77 -8.92 6.32
CA ALA A 72 12.01 -10.23 6.90
C ALA A 72 11.32 -10.40 8.27
N GLY A 73 11.24 -9.31 9.03
CA GLY A 73 10.64 -9.30 10.36
C GLY A 73 9.12 -9.39 10.34
N ALA A 74 8.55 -9.88 11.45
CA ALA A 74 7.10 -9.97 11.66
C ALA A 74 6.42 -8.60 11.95
N ALA A 75 7.22 -7.55 12.04
CA ALA A 75 6.87 -6.13 12.00
C ALA A 75 7.85 -5.47 11.00
N CYS A 76 7.50 -4.31 10.42
CA CYS A 76 8.34 -3.57 9.45
C CYS A 76 9.68 -3.08 10.05
N HIS A 77 10.56 -4.02 10.38
CA HIS A 77 11.82 -3.89 11.12
C HIS A 77 12.71 -5.13 10.89
N PRO A 78 14.05 -5.01 10.92
CA PRO A 78 14.91 -3.96 10.35
C PRO A 78 15.47 -4.33 8.95
N ILE A 79 15.14 -5.53 8.42
CA ILE A 79 15.70 -6.00 7.15
C ILE A 79 14.64 -5.87 6.06
N LEU A 80 14.76 -4.82 5.26
CA LEU A 80 14.05 -4.69 3.98
C LEU A 80 14.60 -5.75 3.02
N ILE A 81 13.72 -6.58 2.49
CA ILE A 81 14.09 -7.62 1.51
C ILE A 81 13.93 -7.08 0.10
N LEU A 82 12.77 -6.48 -0.15
CA LEU A 82 12.41 -5.95 -1.45
C LEU A 82 11.55 -4.71 -1.28
N ARG A 83 11.78 -3.75 -2.17
CA ARG A 83 10.91 -2.61 -2.39
C ARG A 83 10.49 -2.61 -3.85
N SER A 84 9.18 -2.58 -4.09
CA SER A 84 8.59 -2.28 -5.38
C SER A 84 8.07 -0.85 -5.34
N ASP A 85 8.51 -0.02 -6.28
CA ASP A 85 7.97 1.33 -6.39
C ASP A 85 6.56 1.30 -6.99
N ARG A 86 6.27 0.34 -7.90
CA ARG A 86 5.00 0.19 -8.61
C ARG A 86 4.80 -1.22 -9.17
N GLY A 87 3.55 -1.68 -9.16
CA GLY A 87 3.13 -2.90 -9.84
C GLY A 87 3.58 -4.18 -9.15
N GLY A 88 3.03 -5.30 -9.62
CA GLY A 88 3.33 -6.62 -9.10
C GLY A 88 4.67 -7.20 -9.55
N VAL A 89 5.10 -8.27 -8.89
CA VAL A 89 6.32 -9.03 -9.21
C VAL A 89 6.08 -10.53 -9.01
N GLU A 90 6.72 -11.34 -9.84
CA GLU A 90 6.85 -12.79 -9.64
C GLU A 90 8.29 -13.13 -9.28
N PHE A 91 8.47 -14.15 -8.44
CA PHE A 91 9.77 -14.56 -7.93
C PHE A 91 10.13 -15.96 -8.42
N ASP A 92 11.26 -16.09 -9.09
CA ASP A 92 11.84 -17.39 -9.44
C ASP A 92 12.26 -18.20 -8.19
N ILE A 93 12.62 -17.49 -7.11
CA ILE A 93 13.01 -18.09 -5.82
C ILE A 93 12.07 -17.56 -4.73
N PRO A 94 11.36 -18.42 -3.99
CA PRO A 94 10.42 -18.01 -2.95
C PRO A 94 11.04 -17.10 -1.89
N VAL A 95 10.42 -15.95 -1.65
CA VAL A 95 10.90 -14.92 -0.73
C VAL A 95 10.35 -15.14 0.69
N ARG A 96 11.22 -15.14 1.70
CA ARG A 96 10.84 -15.26 3.12
C ARG A 96 10.65 -13.89 3.75
N ALA A 97 9.42 -13.37 3.76
CA ALA A 97 9.06 -12.12 4.44
C ALA A 97 8.05 -12.36 5.57
N GLY A 98 8.13 -11.57 6.63
CA GLY A 98 7.23 -11.61 7.78
C GLY A 98 6.21 -10.48 7.80
N SER A 99 6.44 -9.41 7.04
CA SER A 99 5.52 -8.28 6.92
C SER A 99 5.65 -7.56 5.58
N ILE A 100 4.58 -6.86 5.22
CA ILE A 100 4.47 -6.03 4.03
C ILE A 100 3.91 -4.66 4.42
N ARG A 101 4.34 -3.61 3.73
CA ARG A 101 3.72 -2.29 3.80
C ARG A 101 3.33 -1.85 2.40
N VAL A 102 2.08 -1.47 2.20
CA VAL A 102 1.63 -0.83 0.95
C VAL A 102 2.10 0.63 1.00
N GLU A 103 2.79 1.08 -0.03
CA GLU A 103 3.32 2.44 -0.13
C GLU A 103 2.33 3.29 -0.92
N ASP A 104 2.02 4.50 -0.43
CA ASP A 104 1.27 5.48 -1.22
C ASP A 104 2.18 6.05 -2.32
N ALA A 105 1.70 6.02 -3.56
CA ALA A 105 2.37 6.63 -4.71
C ALA A 105 2.66 8.13 -4.51
N LEU A 106 1.91 8.83 -3.66
CA LEU A 106 2.04 10.26 -3.38
C LEU A 106 3.02 10.61 -2.26
N GLU A 107 3.41 9.67 -1.39
CA GLU A 107 4.40 9.95 -0.34
C GLU A 107 5.83 10.07 -0.89
N HIS A 108 6.08 9.63 -2.13
CA HIS A 108 7.41 9.57 -2.73
C HIS A 108 7.63 10.48 -3.94
N SER A 109 6.99 11.65 -4.01
CA SER A 109 7.50 12.73 -4.86
C SER A 109 8.91 13.13 -4.41
N PRO A 110 9.94 13.12 -5.29
CA PRO A 110 11.32 13.48 -4.94
C PRO A 110 11.47 14.93 -4.46
N GLU A 111 10.44 15.77 -4.59
CA GLU A 111 10.42 17.15 -4.10
C GLU A 111 10.42 17.29 -2.56
N ARG A 112 10.14 16.23 -1.78
CA ARG A 112 10.21 16.30 -0.30
C ARG A 112 11.60 16.04 0.29
N ALA A 113 12.59 15.63 -0.52
CA ALA A 113 13.93 15.31 -0.02
C ALA A 113 14.81 16.54 0.27
N ILE A 114 14.38 17.77 -0.07
CA ILE A 114 15.18 18.98 0.15
C ILE A 114 14.37 20.04 0.91
N ARG A 115 14.16 19.81 2.21
CA ARG A 115 14.04 20.90 3.19
C ARG A 115 14.82 20.56 4.46
N HIS A 116 16.12 20.33 4.32
CA HIS A 116 17.05 20.67 5.40
C HIS A 116 17.33 22.17 5.29
N GLY A 117 16.49 22.96 5.96
CA GLY A 117 16.77 24.37 6.22
C GLY A 117 17.95 24.48 7.17
N ARG A 118 19.09 24.93 6.64
CA ARG A 118 20.10 25.66 7.41
C ARG A 118 19.51 26.99 7.86
N GLY A 119 19.79 27.38 9.09
CA GLY A 119 19.47 28.68 9.68
C GLY A 119 19.59 28.60 11.18
#